data_AF-A4AFG2-F1
#
_entry.id   AF-A4AFG2-F1
#
_cell.length_a   1.000
_cell.length_b   1.000
_cell.length_c   1.000
_cell.angle_alpha   90.00
_cell.angle_beta   90.00
_cell.angle_gamma   90.00
#
_symmetry.space_group_name_H-M   'P 1'
#
loop_
_entity.id
_entity.type
_entity.pdbx_description
1 polymer ?
#
loop_
_entity_poly.entity_id
_entity_poly.type
_entity_poly.pdbx_seq_one_letter_code
_entity_poly.pdbx_strand_id
1 'polypeptide(L)'
;MITRMHEALRTKRNDLENDQKGFTLVELLVVVLIIGILAAIAIPFFLNQRQGAWESQVKSDIANAVIAAETYAVGNNGSFTGLTVAKLGENGYKKTNSVTIAEPTVTTTTYAFTVTHSEYVGQTWSYDSSNGLTTKAATPATP
;
A
#
# COMPACT_ATOMS: atom_id res chain seq x y z
N MET A 1 -48.95 55.43 11.03
CA MET A 1 -48.72 53.97 11.08
C MET A 1 -47.52 53.53 10.23
N ILE A 2 -47.31 54.11 9.05
CA ILE A 2 -46.20 53.77 8.13
C ILE A 2 -44.79 54.04 8.71
N THR A 3 -44.63 55.05 9.59
CA THR A 3 -43.33 55.42 10.17
C THR A 3 -42.72 54.34 11.07
N ARG A 4 -43.53 53.59 11.82
CA ARG A 4 -43.04 52.49 12.68
C ARG A 4 -42.56 51.27 11.88
N MET A 5 -43.08 51.08 10.67
CA MET A 5 -42.68 49.99 9.79
C MET A 5 -41.30 50.24 9.13
N HIS A 6 -40.95 51.50 8.87
CA HIS A 6 -39.61 51.88 8.40
C HIS A 6 -38.54 51.71 9.48
N GLU A 7 -38.90 51.98 10.74
CA GLU A 7 -38.01 51.84 11.89
C GLU A 7 -37.72 50.36 12.20
N ALA A 8 -38.76 49.52 12.16
CA ALA A 8 -38.61 48.06 12.33
C ALA A 8 -37.71 47.41 11.26
N LEU A 9 -37.73 47.90 10.02
CA LEU A 9 -36.87 47.40 8.94
C LEU A 9 -35.42 47.88 9.04
N ARG A 10 -35.19 49.08 9.60
CA ARG A 10 -33.83 49.60 9.85
C ARG A 10 -33.12 48.83 10.96
N THR A 11 -33.81 48.52 12.05
CA THR A 11 -33.23 47.74 13.15
C THR A 11 -32.90 46.32 12.68
N LYS A 12 -33.82 45.66 11.95
CA LYS A 12 -33.59 44.33 11.41
C LYS A 12 -32.46 44.27 10.38
N ARG A 13 -32.18 45.37 9.66
CA ARG A 13 -31.04 45.46 8.74
C ARG A 13 -29.70 45.57 9.47
N ASN A 14 -29.63 46.33 10.56
CA ASN A 14 -28.41 46.43 11.38
C ASN A 14 -28.07 45.11 12.09
N ASP A 15 -29.08 44.33 12.47
CA ASP A 15 -28.87 43.00 13.06
C ASP A 15 -28.24 42.02 12.04
N LEU A 16 -28.63 42.11 10.75
CA LEU A 16 -28.07 41.28 9.68
C LEU A 16 -26.64 41.69 9.27
N GLU A 17 -26.23 42.94 9.52
CA GLU A 17 -24.90 43.46 9.19
C GLU A 17 -23.87 43.08 10.27
N ASN A 18 -24.29 42.98 11.54
CA ASN A 18 -23.44 42.54 12.66
C ASN A 18 -23.28 41.02 12.76
N ASP A 19 -24.13 40.24 12.08
CA ASP A 19 -24.08 38.77 12.07
C ASP A 19 -23.15 38.22 10.97
N GLN A 20 -22.61 39.08 10.11
CA GLN A 20 -21.58 38.72 9.13
C GLN A 20 -20.19 38.72 9.79
N LYS A 21 -19.99 37.83 10.77
CA LYS A 21 -18.67 37.59 11.35
C LYS A 21 -17.83 36.80 10.36
N GLY A 22 -16.87 37.48 9.71
CA GLY A 22 -15.86 36.84 8.87
C GLY A 22 -14.87 36.01 9.70
N PHE A 23 -14.25 35.03 9.04
CA PHE A 23 -13.20 34.19 9.63
C PHE A 23 -11.95 35.04 9.91
N THR A 24 -11.37 34.96 11.11
CA THR A 24 -10.16 35.72 11.42
C THR A 24 -8.91 35.03 10.85
N LEU A 25 -7.91 35.83 10.46
CA LEU A 25 -6.61 35.28 10.02
C LEU A 25 -5.90 34.50 11.13
N VAL A 26 -6.15 34.87 12.39
CA VAL A 26 -5.58 34.17 13.56
C VAL A 26 -6.19 32.78 13.70
N GLU A 27 -7.49 32.63 13.47
CA GLU A 27 -8.13 31.30 13.47
C GLU A 27 -7.56 30.40 12.39
N LEU A 28 -7.35 30.90 11.16
CA LEU A 28 -6.71 30.11 10.11
C LEU A 28 -5.26 29.77 10.45
N LEU A 29 -4.52 30.70 11.07
CA LEU A 29 -3.12 30.50 11.45
C LEU A 29 -2.96 29.38 12.49
N VAL A 30 -3.80 29.36 13.53
CA VAL A 30 -3.75 28.31 14.55
C VAL A 30 -4.17 26.95 13.96
N VAL A 31 -5.13 26.92 13.03
CA VAL A 31 -5.56 25.68 12.38
C VAL A 31 -4.44 25.06 11.54
N VAL A 32 -3.76 25.85 10.70
CA VAL A 32 -2.65 25.32 9.88
C VAL A 32 -1.45 24.94 10.74
N LEU A 33 -1.22 25.62 11.87
CA LEU A 33 -0.20 25.25 12.85
C LEU A 33 -0.47 23.84 13.40
N ILE A 34 -1.69 23.57 13.86
CA ILE A 34 -2.06 22.27 14.44
C ILE A 34 -1.99 21.17 13.37
N ILE A 35 -2.54 21.41 12.17
CA ILE A 35 -2.46 20.43 11.06
C ILE A 35 -0.99 20.18 10.67
N GLY A 36 -0.13 21.21 10.71
CA GLY A 36 1.30 21.07 10.46
C GLY A 36 1.99 20.13 11.44
N ILE A 37 1.70 20.26 12.74
CA ILE A 37 2.25 19.37 13.78
C ILE A 37 1.75 17.93 13.58
N LEU A 38 0.45 17.76 13.32
CA LEU A 38 -0.12 16.44 13.07
C LEU A 38 0.46 15.78 11.82
N ALA A 39 0.59 16.52 10.72
CA ALA A 39 1.13 16.02 9.46
C ALA A 39 2.60 15.59 9.59
N ALA A 40 3.41 16.32 10.37
CA ALA A 40 4.81 15.99 10.60
C ALA A 40 5.00 14.61 11.25
N ILE A 41 4.08 14.19 12.13
CA ILE A 41 4.12 12.88 12.78
C ILE A 41 3.38 11.82 11.95
N ALA A 42 2.23 12.18 11.39
CA ALA A 42 1.36 11.25 10.69
C ALA A 42 1.96 10.72 9.38
N ILE A 43 2.65 11.57 8.62
CA ILE A 43 3.25 11.18 7.33
C ILE A 43 4.29 10.06 7.48
N PRO A 44 5.36 10.19 8.30
CA PRO A 44 6.35 9.13 8.43
C PRO A 44 5.77 7.85 9.00
N PHE A 45 4.82 7.96 9.96
CA PHE A 45 4.13 6.81 10.52
C PHE A 45 3.32 6.05 9.45
N PHE A 46 2.52 6.78 8.66
CA PHE A 46 1.71 6.19 7.59
C PHE A 46 2.57 5.53 6.52
N LEU A 47 3.68 6.16 6.12
CA LEU A 47 4.61 5.59 5.15
C LEU A 47 5.22 4.27 5.65
N ASN A 48 5.64 4.21 6.91
CA ASN A 48 6.17 2.98 7.52
C ASN A 48 5.10 1.89 7.63
N GLN A 49 3.86 2.25 8.02
CA GLN A 49 2.75 1.29 8.09
C GLN A 49 2.43 0.71 6.70
N ARG A 50 2.43 1.56 5.67
CA ARG A 50 2.22 1.13 4.28
C ARG A 50 3.33 0.18 3.81
N GLN A 51 4.58 0.48 4.16
CA GLN A 51 5.71 -0.40 3.86
C GLN A 51 5.55 -1.80 4.48
N GLY A 52 5.17 -1.86 5.77
CA GLY A 52 4.87 -3.14 6.43
C GLY A 52 3.70 -3.90 5.80
N ALA A 53 2.67 -3.19 5.32
CA ALA A 53 1.57 -3.81 4.59
C ALA A 53 2.03 -4.45 3.27
N TRP A 54 2.89 -3.77 2.51
CA TRP A 54 3.47 -4.30 1.28
C TRP A 54 4.34 -5.53 1.55
N GLU A 55 5.16 -5.53 2.62
CA GLU A 55 5.92 -6.73 2.98
C GLU A 55 5.02 -7.92 3.31
N SER A 56 3.95 -7.68 4.05
CA SER A 56 2.97 -8.72 4.41
C SER A 56 2.30 -9.30 3.17
N GLN A 57 1.95 -8.44 2.22
CA GLN A 57 1.37 -8.83 0.94
C GLN A 57 2.33 -9.71 0.13
N VAL A 58 3.60 -9.31 0.03
CA VAL A 58 4.62 -10.13 -0.65
C VAL A 58 4.80 -11.48 0.05
N LYS A 59 4.93 -11.49 1.38
CA LYS A 59 5.09 -12.74 2.15
C LYS A 59 3.89 -13.69 1.96
N SER A 60 2.68 -13.15 1.90
CA SER A 60 1.46 -13.92 1.61
C SER A 60 1.49 -14.53 0.21
N ASP A 61 1.81 -13.74 -0.81
CA ASP A 61 1.92 -14.22 -2.19
C ASP A 61 3.01 -15.29 -2.34
N ILE A 62 4.14 -15.13 -1.66
CA ILE A 62 5.21 -16.15 -1.61
C ILE A 62 4.68 -17.44 -0.98
N ALA A 63 4.02 -17.37 0.18
CA ALA A 63 3.47 -18.56 0.82
C ALA A 63 2.46 -19.29 -0.08
N ASN A 64 1.59 -18.55 -0.78
CA ASN A 64 0.64 -19.12 -1.73
C ASN A 64 1.34 -19.75 -2.94
N ALA A 65 2.40 -19.11 -3.45
CA ALA A 65 3.21 -19.64 -4.55
C ALA A 65 3.97 -20.90 -4.15
N VAL A 66 4.50 -20.96 -2.92
CA VAL A 66 5.14 -22.16 -2.36
C VAL A 66 4.14 -23.31 -2.30
N ILE A 67 2.95 -23.09 -1.76
CA ILE A 67 1.90 -24.14 -1.70
C ILE A 67 1.54 -24.62 -3.11
N ALA A 68 1.42 -23.70 -4.09
CA ALA A 68 1.15 -24.06 -5.48
C ALA A 68 2.31 -24.85 -6.12
N ALA A 69 3.56 -24.51 -5.80
CA ALA A 69 4.75 -25.23 -6.26
C ALA A 69 4.78 -26.67 -5.71
N GLU A 70 4.52 -26.84 -4.41
CA GLU A 70 4.42 -28.17 -3.79
C GLU A 70 3.27 -28.98 -4.40
N THR A 71 2.12 -28.34 -4.65
CA THR A 71 0.96 -28.99 -5.27
C THR A 71 1.28 -29.46 -6.70
N TYR A 72 2.01 -28.65 -7.46
CA TYR A 72 2.52 -29.05 -8.78
C TYR A 72 3.40 -30.30 -8.69
N ALA A 73 4.36 -30.33 -7.75
CA ALA A 73 5.26 -31.47 -7.59
C ALA A 73 4.50 -32.76 -7.21
N VAL A 74 3.46 -32.67 -6.37
CA VAL A 74 2.59 -33.83 -6.07
C VAL A 74 1.99 -34.43 -7.35
N GLY A 75 1.55 -33.58 -8.29
CA GLY A 75 1.04 -34.01 -9.61
C GLY A 75 2.12 -34.47 -10.59
N ASN A 76 3.39 -34.19 -10.30
CA ASN A 76 4.54 -34.42 -11.18
C ASN A 76 5.58 -35.36 -10.54
N ASN A 77 5.11 -36.42 -9.86
CA ASN A 77 5.94 -37.46 -9.25
C ASN A 77 7.01 -36.92 -8.25
N GLY A 78 6.70 -35.84 -7.54
CA GLY A 78 7.62 -35.17 -6.62
C GLY A 78 8.68 -34.31 -7.31
N SER A 79 8.57 -34.06 -8.62
CA SER A 79 9.53 -33.24 -9.36
C SER A 79 9.05 -31.82 -9.60
N PHE A 80 9.95 -30.84 -9.43
CA PHE A 80 9.71 -29.45 -9.80
C PHE A 80 10.12 -29.12 -11.24
N THR A 81 10.64 -30.09 -12.01
CA THR A 81 11.02 -29.89 -13.41
C THR A 81 9.83 -29.41 -14.23
N GLY A 82 9.97 -28.26 -14.91
CA GLY A 82 8.90 -27.67 -15.73
C GLY A 82 7.95 -26.75 -14.96
N LEU A 83 8.19 -26.53 -13.66
CA LEU A 83 7.49 -25.50 -12.90
C LEU A 83 7.79 -24.12 -13.50
N THR A 84 6.73 -23.34 -13.73
CA THR A 84 6.75 -21.96 -14.26
C THR A 84 5.71 -21.13 -13.50
N VAL A 85 5.73 -19.81 -13.62
CA VAL A 85 4.69 -18.95 -13.00
C VAL A 85 3.30 -19.30 -13.52
N ALA A 86 3.17 -19.69 -14.79
CA ALA A 86 1.90 -20.19 -15.33
C ALA A 86 1.42 -21.46 -14.62
N LYS A 87 2.33 -22.42 -14.37
CA LYS A 87 2.01 -23.64 -13.62
C LYS A 87 1.68 -23.37 -12.16
N LEU A 88 2.27 -22.36 -11.54
CA LEU A 88 1.81 -21.91 -10.21
C LEU A 88 0.35 -21.45 -10.26
N GLY A 89 -0.02 -20.66 -11.27
CA GLY A 89 -1.39 -20.18 -11.45
C GLY A 89 -2.42 -21.30 -11.68
N GLU A 90 -2.04 -22.33 -12.44
CA GLU A 90 -2.85 -23.55 -12.62
C GLU A 90 -3.04 -24.32 -11.30
N ASN A 91 -2.05 -24.27 -10.41
CA ASN A 91 -2.04 -24.95 -9.11
C ASN A 91 -2.47 -24.04 -7.94
N GLY A 92 -3.27 -23.01 -8.22
CA GLY A 92 -3.97 -22.23 -7.20
C GLY A 92 -3.26 -20.94 -6.74
N TYR A 93 -2.06 -20.64 -7.22
CA TYR A 93 -1.45 -19.33 -6.99
C TYR A 93 -2.32 -18.22 -7.60
N LYS A 94 -2.64 -17.21 -6.79
CA LYS A 94 -3.36 -16.00 -7.24
C LYS A 94 -2.43 -14.81 -7.10
N LYS A 95 -2.08 -14.22 -8.25
CA LYS A 95 -1.22 -13.04 -8.31
C LYS A 95 -1.94 -11.84 -7.71
N THR A 96 -1.28 -11.16 -6.79
CA THR A 96 -1.63 -9.80 -6.41
C THR A 96 -1.07 -8.80 -7.44
N ASN A 97 -1.85 -7.81 -7.87
CA ASN A 97 -1.46 -6.87 -8.95
C ASN A 97 -0.08 -6.19 -8.73
N SER A 98 0.21 -5.77 -7.51
CA SER A 98 1.44 -5.07 -7.15
C SER A 98 2.63 -6.00 -6.86
N VAL A 99 2.39 -7.32 -6.79
CA VAL A 99 3.42 -8.33 -6.51
C VAL A 99 3.73 -9.10 -7.78
N THR A 100 5.00 -9.18 -8.14
CA THR A 100 5.43 -9.97 -9.30
C THR A 100 6.45 -11.00 -8.87
N ILE A 101 6.15 -12.27 -9.15
CA ILE A 101 7.06 -13.41 -9.01
C ILE A 101 7.74 -13.62 -10.36
N ALA A 102 9.06 -13.67 -10.38
CA ALA A 102 9.85 -14.02 -11.56
C ALA A 102 9.74 -15.52 -11.86
N GLU A 103 10.04 -15.91 -13.10
CA GLU A 103 10.06 -17.34 -13.46
C GLU A 103 11.00 -18.12 -12.54
N PRO A 104 10.52 -19.25 -11.96
CA PRO A 104 11.31 -20.00 -11.01
C PRO A 104 12.50 -20.67 -11.71
N THR A 105 13.64 -20.67 -11.03
CA THR A 105 14.76 -21.55 -11.35
C THR A 105 14.51 -22.89 -10.70
N VAL A 106 14.48 -23.96 -11.48
CA VAL A 106 13.99 -25.27 -11.05
C VAL A 106 15.05 -26.35 -11.27
N THR A 107 15.11 -27.28 -10.33
CA THR A 107 15.78 -28.58 -10.47
C THR A 107 14.76 -29.69 -10.24
N THR A 108 15.18 -30.95 -10.29
CA THR A 108 14.30 -32.07 -9.98
C THR A 108 13.72 -31.97 -8.56
N THR A 109 14.51 -31.47 -7.60
CA THR A 109 14.19 -31.54 -6.16
C THR A 109 14.06 -30.18 -5.48
N THR A 110 14.43 -29.09 -6.16
CA THR A 110 14.39 -27.74 -5.59
C THR A 110 13.85 -26.73 -6.58
N TYR A 111 13.36 -25.61 -6.06
CA TYR A 111 13.02 -24.44 -6.84
C TYR A 111 13.37 -23.17 -6.07
N ALA A 112 13.63 -22.11 -6.81
CA ALA A 112 13.84 -20.78 -6.27
C ALA A 112 13.20 -19.73 -7.18
N PHE A 113 12.67 -18.67 -6.60
CA PHE A 113 12.15 -17.53 -7.35
C PHE A 113 12.37 -16.23 -6.60
N THR A 114 12.39 -15.13 -7.35
CA THR A 114 12.45 -13.78 -6.80
C THR A 114 11.08 -13.11 -6.90
N VAL A 115 10.79 -12.24 -5.94
CA VAL A 115 9.54 -11.50 -5.86
C VAL A 115 9.83 -10.03 -5.64
N THR A 116 9.12 -9.19 -6.37
CA THR A 116 9.20 -7.72 -6.30
C THR A 116 7.82 -7.12 -6.06
N HIS A 117 7.78 -5.99 -5.37
CA HIS A 117 6.57 -5.18 -5.21
C HIS A 117 6.75 -3.85 -5.95
N SER A 118 5.85 -3.48 -6.86
CA SER A 118 6.04 -2.30 -7.74
C SER A 118 6.21 -0.99 -6.98
N GLU A 119 5.55 -0.85 -5.84
CA GLU A 119 5.56 0.35 -4.99
C GLU A 119 6.62 0.30 -3.89
N TYR A 120 7.20 -0.87 -3.61
CA TYR A 120 8.32 -1.03 -2.67
C TYR A 120 9.61 -1.17 -3.48
N VAL A 121 10.07 -0.03 -4.00
CA VAL A 121 11.32 0.07 -4.74
C VAL A 121 12.51 -0.14 -3.80
N GLY A 122 13.55 -0.85 -4.26
CA GLY A 122 14.77 -1.03 -3.48
C GLY A 122 14.81 -2.31 -2.63
N GLN A 123 13.78 -3.15 -2.67
CA GLN A 123 13.73 -4.44 -1.97
C GLN A 123 13.35 -5.56 -2.93
N THR A 124 13.99 -6.72 -2.78
CA THR A 124 13.62 -7.95 -3.47
C THR A 124 13.58 -9.09 -2.48
N TRP A 125 12.55 -9.91 -2.58
CA TRP A 125 12.42 -11.14 -1.79
C TRP A 125 12.86 -12.31 -2.65
N SER A 126 13.57 -13.26 -2.05
CA SER A 126 13.99 -14.48 -2.73
C SER A 126 13.55 -15.66 -1.90
N TYR A 127 12.80 -16.55 -2.49
CA TYR A 127 12.44 -17.82 -1.87
C TYR A 127 13.23 -18.93 -2.54
N ASP A 128 13.80 -19.80 -1.72
CA ASP A 128 14.48 -21.03 -2.14
C ASP A 128 13.91 -22.19 -1.32
N SER A 129 13.53 -23.29 -1.97
CA SER A 129 12.87 -24.42 -1.29
C SER A 129 13.77 -25.13 -0.26
N SER A 130 15.08 -24.95 -0.31
CA SER A 130 16.04 -25.51 0.65
C SER A 130 16.38 -24.54 1.79
N ASN A 131 16.35 -23.23 1.52
CA ASN A 131 16.80 -22.20 2.47
C ASN A 131 15.66 -21.30 3.01
N GLY A 132 14.46 -21.42 2.44
CA GLY A 132 13.30 -20.61 2.80
C GLY A 132 13.34 -19.19 2.22
N LEU A 133 12.57 -18.30 2.86
CA LEU A 133 12.47 -16.90 2.46
C LEU A 133 13.69 -16.10 2.94
N THR A 134 14.36 -15.43 2.01
CA THR A 134 15.41 -14.46 2.28
C THR A 134 15.02 -13.10 1.70
N THR A 135 15.45 -12.02 2.34
CA THR A 135 15.26 -10.66 1.85
C THR A 135 16.60 -10.09 1.43
N LYS A 136 16.66 -9.49 0.25
CA LYS A 136 17.84 -8.78 -0.25
C LYS A 136 17.45 -7.34 -0.54
N ALA A 137 18.34 -6.39 -0.28
CA ALA A 137 18.22 -5.07 -0.89
C ALA A 137 18.26 -5.25 -2.41
N ALA A 138 17.39 -4.55 -3.16
CA ALA A 138 17.45 -4.58 -4.60
C ALA A 138 18.86 -4.19 -5.03
N THR A 139 19.47 -5.00 -5.88
CA THR A 139 20.77 -4.63 -6.45
C THR A 139 20.46 -3.51 -7.45
N PRO A 140 21.16 -2.36 -7.46
CA PRO A 140 20.91 -1.33 -8.47
C PRO A 140 20.99 -1.98 -9.85
N ALA A 141 19.98 -1.76 -10.69
CA ALA A 141 20.05 -2.18 -12.07
C ALA A 141 21.33 -1.61 -12.66
N THR A 142 22.22 -2.49 -13.13
CA THR A 142 23.40 -2.04 -13.88
C THR A 142 22.88 -1.43 -15.18
N PRO A 143 23.30 -0.21 -15.57
CA PRO A 143 22.83 0.46 -16.77
C PRO A 143 23.15 -0.33 -18.05
#